data_AF-A0A1H1CIH9-F1
#
_entry.id   AF-A0A1H1CIH9-F1
#
_cell.length_a   1.000
_cell.length_b   1.000
_cell.length_c   1.000
_cell.angle_alpha   90.00
_cell.angle_beta   90.00
_cell.angle_gamma   90.00
#
_symmetry.space_group_name_H-M   'P 1'
#
loop_
_entity.id
_entity.type
_entity.pdbx_description
1 polymer ?
#
loop_
_entity_poly.entity_id
_entity_poly.type
_entity_poly.pdbx_seq_one_letter_code
_entity_poly.pdbx_strand_id
1 'polypeptide(L)'
;MPSTTIKTALPVAIATMEKRYEGEVVGRSATLFTSAFDQGTGTYVAMESFEGALHGRTGTFNFAHSATTQGEGMNNTFFVIVPASGTGELTGITGTGGIAIDADGTHRIWFNYELS
;
A
#
# COMPACT_ATOMS: atom_id res chain seq x y z
N MET A 1 13.47 -16.66 -1.35
CA MET A 1 12.91 -15.37 -1.81
C MET A 1 13.26 -15.20 -3.28
N PRO A 2 12.38 -14.66 -4.12
CA PRO A 2 12.74 -14.28 -5.48
C PRO A 2 13.97 -13.36 -5.50
N SER A 3 14.82 -13.46 -6.52
CA SER A 3 16.06 -12.66 -6.61
C SER A 3 16.38 -12.30 -8.05
N THR A 4 17.04 -11.17 -8.26
CA THR A 4 17.54 -10.72 -9.57
C THR A 4 19.02 -11.09 -9.74
N THR A 5 19.43 -11.47 -10.95
CA THR A 5 20.84 -11.78 -11.27
C THR A 5 21.67 -10.52 -11.58
N ILE A 6 21.01 -9.43 -11.99
CA ILE A 6 21.63 -8.13 -12.23
C ILE A 6 21.91 -7.45 -10.89
N LYS A 7 23.14 -6.98 -10.71
CA LYS A 7 23.57 -6.21 -9.53
C LYS A 7 23.45 -4.71 -9.80
N THR A 8 22.83 -4.01 -8.87
CA THR A 8 22.69 -2.55 -8.81
C THR A 8 23.32 -2.04 -7.52
N ALA A 9 23.58 -0.72 -7.43
CA ALA A 9 24.11 -0.12 -6.20
C ALA A 9 23.11 -0.23 -5.03
N LEU A 10 21.81 -0.20 -5.33
CA LEU A 10 20.73 -0.52 -4.39
C LEU A 10 20.12 -1.87 -4.81
N PRO A 11 20.41 -2.98 -4.12
CA PRO A 11 19.90 -4.30 -4.50
C PRO A 11 18.38 -4.39 -4.29
N VAL A 12 17.73 -5.26 -5.07
CA VAL A 12 16.30 -5.54 -4.90
C VAL A 12 16.08 -6.41 -3.66
N ALA A 13 15.13 -6.00 -2.82
CA ALA A 13 14.68 -6.72 -1.65
C ALA A 13 13.18 -7.00 -1.71
N ILE A 14 12.76 -8.09 -1.05
CA ILE A 14 11.36 -8.49 -0.90
C ILE A 14 11.06 -8.63 0.58
N ALA A 15 9.94 -8.07 1.02
CA ALA A 15 9.49 -8.14 2.40
C ALA A 15 7.99 -8.34 2.49
N THR A 16 7.54 -8.94 3.58
CA THR A 16 6.12 -9.08 3.92
C THR A 16 5.79 -8.32 5.19
N MET A 17 4.60 -7.75 5.29
CA MET A 17 4.15 -7.02 6.49
C MET A 17 2.65 -7.19 6.72
N GLU A 18 2.23 -7.31 7.98
CA GLU A 18 0.83 -7.12 8.37
C GLU A 18 0.64 -5.66 8.82
N LYS A 19 -0.38 -4.99 8.31
CA LYS A 19 -0.81 -3.66 8.77
C LYS A 19 -2.16 -3.75 9.45
N ARG A 20 -2.42 -2.87 10.41
CA ARG A 20 -3.71 -2.72 11.10
C ARG A 20 -4.21 -1.30 10.92
N TYR A 21 -5.52 -1.17 10.74
CA TYR A 21 -6.19 0.08 10.42
C TYR A 21 -7.33 0.33 11.40
N GLU A 22 -7.46 1.58 11.82
CA GLU A 22 -8.49 2.05 12.74
C GLU A 22 -9.07 3.38 12.22
N GLY A 23 -10.34 3.66 12.53
CA GLY A 23 -11.05 4.86 12.08
C GLY A 23 -12.11 4.54 11.03
N GLU A 24 -12.13 5.29 9.92
CA GLU A 24 -13.06 5.04 8.80
C GLU A 24 -12.67 3.84 7.93
N VAL A 25 -11.38 3.50 7.98
CA VAL A 25 -10.80 2.26 7.47
C VAL A 25 -10.52 1.38 8.69
N VAL A 26 -11.24 0.28 8.83
CA VAL A 26 -11.06 -0.65 9.95
C VAL A 26 -10.69 -2.01 9.41
N GLY A 27 -9.60 -2.59 9.90
CA GLY A 27 -9.23 -3.95 9.50
C GLY A 27 -7.73 -4.16 9.46
N ARG A 28 -7.28 -5.00 8.54
CA ARG A 28 -5.87 -5.34 8.37
C ARG A 28 -5.52 -5.58 6.91
N SER A 29 -4.23 -5.56 6.59
CA SER A 29 -3.75 -6.03 5.30
C SER A 29 -2.53 -6.94 5.44
N ALA A 30 -2.45 -7.92 4.54
CA ALA A 30 -1.23 -8.66 4.27
C ALA A 30 -0.54 -8.01 3.06
N THR A 31 0.71 -7.60 3.25
CA THR A 31 1.47 -6.81 2.27
C THR A 31 2.66 -7.57 1.75
N LEU A 32 2.91 -7.49 0.44
CA LEU A 32 4.18 -7.86 -0.19
C LEU A 32 4.84 -6.62 -0.80
N PHE A 33 6.06 -6.33 -0.38
CA PHE A 33 6.90 -5.27 -0.91
C PHE A 33 7.94 -5.83 -1.86
N THR A 34 8.25 -5.07 -2.91
CA THR A 34 9.55 -5.12 -3.58
C THR A 34 10.18 -3.73 -3.52
N SER A 35 11.48 -3.65 -3.22
CA SER A 35 12.15 -2.37 -2.99
C SER A 35 13.59 -2.39 -3.47
N ALA A 36 14.11 -1.21 -3.80
CA ALA A 36 15.53 -0.93 -3.90
C ALA A 36 15.79 0.29 -3.01
N PHE A 37 16.26 0.05 -1.78
CA PHE A 37 16.31 1.04 -0.72
C PHE A 37 17.52 0.82 0.18
N ASP A 38 18.27 1.88 0.46
CA ASP A 38 19.35 1.91 1.45
C ASP A 38 19.50 3.32 2.01
N GLN A 39 19.93 3.45 3.27
CA GLN A 39 20.27 4.72 3.92
C GLN A 39 19.26 5.87 3.72
N GLY A 40 17.95 5.56 3.76
CA GLY A 40 16.90 6.58 3.62
C GLY A 40 16.61 7.02 2.18
N THR A 41 17.28 6.45 1.17
CA THR A 41 17.03 6.71 -0.24
C THR A 41 16.59 5.44 -0.96
N GLY A 42 15.58 5.55 -1.81
CA GLY A 42 15.17 4.44 -2.65
C GLY A 42 13.71 4.46 -3.03
N THR A 43 13.28 3.37 -3.64
CA THR A 43 11.90 3.17 -4.13
C THR A 43 11.37 1.86 -3.60
N TYR A 44 10.09 1.84 -3.22
CA TYR A 44 9.36 0.60 -3.00
C TYR A 44 8.09 0.57 -3.86
N VAL A 45 7.64 -0.63 -4.16
CA VAL A 45 6.30 -0.93 -4.65
C VAL A 45 5.69 -2.00 -3.74
N ALA A 46 4.40 -1.90 -3.50
CA ALA A 46 3.67 -2.78 -2.59
C ALA A 46 2.35 -3.22 -3.22
N MET A 47 2.02 -4.50 -3.03
CA MET A 47 0.69 -5.04 -3.27
C MET A 47 0.13 -5.48 -1.92
N GLU A 48 -1.08 -5.02 -1.60
CA GLU A 48 -1.74 -5.28 -0.33
C GLU A 48 -3.09 -5.92 -0.52
N SER A 49 -3.33 -7.02 0.19
CA SER A 49 -4.64 -7.62 0.36
C SER A 49 -5.25 -7.12 1.67
N PHE A 50 -6.29 -6.29 1.56
CA PHE A 50 -7.04 -5.74 2.68
C PHE A 50 -8.23 -6.63 3.04
N GLU A 51 -8.47 -6.79 4.34
CA GLU A 51 -9.66 -7.41 4.92
C GLU A 51 -10.20 -6.50 6.02
N GLY A 52 -11.45 -6.06 5.89
CA GLY A 52 -12.04 -5.14 6.86
C GLY A 52 -13.28 -4.42 6.36
N ALA A 53 -13.47 -3.19 6.83
CA ALA A 53 -14.58 -2.33 6.48
C ALA A 53 -14.11 -0.92 6.07
N LEU A 54 -14.75 -0.38 5.02
CA LEU A 54 -14.66 1.03 4.62
C LEU A 54 -15.99 1.72 4.87
N HIS A 55 -16.02 2.74 5.72
CA HIS A 55 -17.25 3.44 6.13
C HIS A 55 -18.39 2.47 6.51
N GLY A 56 -18.06 1.40 7.23
CA GLY A 56 -19.00 0.37 7.68
C GLY A 56 -19.33 -0.74 6.68
N ARG A 57 -18.88 -0.66 5.41
CA ARG A 57 -19.08 -1.69 4.39
C ARG A 57 -17.99 -2.75 4.45
N THR A 58 -18.36 -3.98 4.73
CA THR A 58 -17.42 -5.09 4.97
C THR A 58 -17.06 -5.83 3.69
N GLY A 59 -15.77 -6.11 3.52
CA GLY A 59 -15.30 -6.91 2.40
C GLY A 59 -13.78 -7.03 2.39
N THR A 60 -13.28 -7.49 1.25
CA THR A 60 -11.85 -7.51 0.95
C THR A 60 -11.60 -6.85 -0.39
N PHE A 61 -10.39 -6.35 -0.61
CA PHE A 61 -9.92 -5.91 -1.91
C PHE A 61 -8.39 -5.85 -1.91
N ASN A 62 -7.79 -5.78 -3.09
CA ASN A 62 -6.37 -5.50 -3.22
C ASN A 62 -6.14 -4.03 -3.58
N PHE A 63 -5.05 -3.45 -3.08
CA PHE A 63 -4.56 -2.15 -3.54
C PHE A 63 -3.04 -2.17 -3.72
N ALA A 64 -2.54 -1.37 -4.65
CA ALA A 64 -1.12 -1.21 -4.90
C ALA A 64 -0.68 0.22 -4.62
N HIS A 65 0.52 0.39 -4.06
CA HIS A 65 1.10 1.70 -3.85
C HIS A 65 2.63 1.68 -3.96
N SER A 66 3.21 2.84 -4.27
CA SER A 66 4.66 3.02 -4.36
C SER A 66 5.05 4.40 -3.91
N ALA A 67 6.31 4.55 -3.50
CA ALA A 67 6.92 5.86 -3.33
C ALA A 67 8.44 5.77 -3.52
N THR A 68 9.04 6.91 -3.86
CA THR A 68 10.48 7.14 -3.85
C THR A 68 10.83 8.17 -2.79
N THR A 69 11.94 7.99 -2.08
CA THR A 69 12.49 9.01 -1.17
C THR A 69 13.97 9.23 -1.44
N GLN A 70 14.47 10.40 -1.10
CA GLN A 70 15.88 10.81 -1.20
C GLN A 70 16.41 11.28 0.15
N GLY A 71 15.88 10.75 1.26
CA GLY A 71 16.23 11.13 2.63
C GLY A 71 15.25 12.11 3.28
N GLU A 72 14.45 12.83 2.50
CA GLU A 72 13.39 13.72 2.99
C GLU A 72 12.09 13.49 2.21
N GLY A 73 11.00 13.29 2.95
CA GLY A 73 9.64 13.15 2.39
C GLY A 73 9.46 11.95 1.44
N MET A 74 8.27 11.90 0.82
CA MET A 74 7.90 10.92 -0.20
C MET A 74 7.60 11.64 -1.51
N ASN A 75 8.19 11.16 -2.60
CA ASN A 75 8.02 11.62 -3.97
C ASN A 75 7.56 10.45 -4.86
N ASN A 76 7.14 10.75 -6.10
CA ASN A 76 6.74 9.73 -7.09
C ASN A 76 5.73 8.72 -6.51
N THR A 77 4.75 9.22 -5.77
CA THR A 77 3.75 8.38 -5.10
C THR A 77 2.73 7.83 -6.10
N PHE A 78 2.38 6.57 -5.95
CA PHE A 78 1.29 5.93 -6.68
C PHE A 78 0.39 5.20 -5.69
N PHE A 79 -0.92 5.18 -5.96
CA PHE A 79 -1.89 4.44 -5.17
C PHE A 79 -3.10 4.08 -6.04
N VAL A 80 -3.48 2.81 -6.07
CA VAL A 80 -4.65 2.33 -6.83
C VAL A 80 -5.33 1.17 -6.11
N ILE A 81 -6.66 1.17 -6.10
CA ILE A 81 -7.46 -0.02 -5.76
C ILE A 81 -7.48 -0.92 -6.99
N VAL A 82 -7.04 -2.17 -6.85
CA VAL A 82 -6.96 -3.12 -7.97
C VAL A 82 -8.39 -3.41 -8.46
N PRO A 83 -8.74 -3.06 -9.71
CA PRO A 83 -10.08 -3.29 -10.24
C PRO A 83 -10.50 -4.75 -10.13
N ALA A 84 -11.78 -4.99 -9.87
CA ALA A 84 -12.39 -6.32 -9.73
C ALA A 84 -11.84 -7.20 -8.58
N SER A 85 -11.03 -6.65 -7.67
CA SER A 85 -10.53 -7.38 -6.50
C SER A 85 -11.49 -7.38 -5.30
N GLY A 86 -12.50 -6.51 -5.34
CA GLY A 86 -13.49 -6.34 -4.30
C GLY A 86 -14.36 -7.57 -4.03
N THR A 87 -14.66 -7.84 -2.76
CA THR A 87 -15.58 -8.88 -2.32
C THR A 87 -16.61 -8.35 -1.32
N GLY A 88 -17.66 -9.12 -1.04
CA GLY A 88 -18.69 -8.74 -0.07
C GLY A 88 -19.37 -7.43 -0.46
N GLU A 89 -19.56 -6.53 0.49
CA GLU A 89 -20.14 -5.20 0.27
C GLU A 89 -19.20 -4.25 -0.48
N LEU A 90 -17.95 -4.67 -0.73
CA LEU A 90 -16.96 -3.94 -1.51
C LEU A 90 -16.78 -4.54 -2.92
N THR A 91 -17.65 -5.45 -3.34
CA THR A 91 -17.70 -5.90 -4.75
C THR A 91 -17.90 -4.70 -5.67
N GLY A 92 -17.16 -4.64 -6.78
CA GLY A 92 -17.23 -3.51 -7.71
C GLY A 92 -16.45 -2.27 -7.26
N ILE A 93 -15.68 -2.34 -6.16
CA ILE A 93 -14.85 -1.23 -5.70
C ILE A 93 -13.76 -0.88 -6.72
N THR A 94 -13.63 0.41 -7.00
CA THR A 94 -12.53 0.99 -7.78
C THR A 94 -12.10 2.30 -7.14
N GLY A 95 -10.92 2.80 -7.48
CA GLY A 95 -10.48 4.11 -7.01
C GLY A 95 -8.99 4.23 -6.77
N THR A 96 -8.63 5.29 -6.08
CA THR A 96 -7.26 5.67 -5.71
C THR A 96 -7.19 5.94 -4.20
N GLY A 97 -6.15 6.61 -3.76
CA GLY A 97 -5.95 6.93 -2.36
C GLY A 97 -4.57 7.50 -2.12
N GLY A 98 -4.07 7.33 -0.92
CA GLY A 98 -2.71 7.70 -0.60
C GLY A 98 -2.33 7.33 0.82
N ILE A 99 -1.07 7.58 1.13
CA ILE A 99 -0.48 7.42 2.45
C ILE A 99 0.25 8.70 2.80
N ALA A 100 0.09 9.16 4.02
CA ALA A 100 0.86 10.25 4.61
C ALA A 100 1.40 9.83 5.97
N ILE A 101 2.44 10.50 6.43
CA ILE A 101 3.01 10.31 7.76
C ILE A 101 2.92 11.67 8.45
N ASP A 102 2.16 11.72 9.54
CA ASP A 102 2.03 12.93 10.36
C ASP A 102 3.35 13.21 11.09
N ALA A 103 3.51 14.43 11.62
CA ALA A 103 4.73 14.85 12.30
C ALA A 103 5.07 14.01 13.56
N ASP A 104 4.07 13.36 14.16
CA ASP A 104 4.24 12.45 15.29
C ASP A 104 4.58 11.01 14.88
N GLY A 105 4.74 10.75 13.58
CA GLY A 105 5.00 9.43 13.02
C GLY A 105 3.75 8.60 12.75
N THR A 106 2.54 9.12 12.97
CA THR A 106 1.30 8.41 12.66
C THR A 106 1.15 8.23 11.16
N HIS A 107 1.00 6.98 10.71
CA HIS A 107 0.68 6.68 9.32
C HIS A 107 -0.82 6.89 9.07
N ARG A 108 -1.15 7.73 8.08
CA ARG A 108 -2.49 7.95 7.56
C ARG A 108 -2.64 7.25 6.23
N ILE A 109 -3.74 6.53 6.05
CA ILE A 109 -4.16 5.97 4.77
C ILE A 109 -5.58 6.45 4.48
N TRP A 110 -5.88 6.70 3.22
CA TRP A 110 -7.24 7.00 2.78
C TRP A 110 -7.51 6.37 1.41
N PHE A 111 -8.78 6.10 1.15
CA PHE A 111 -9.27 5.56 -0.11
C PHE A 111 -10.26 6.54 -0.73
N ASN A 112 -9.96 7.00 -1.93
CA ASN A 112 -10.89 7.74 -2.77
C ASN A 112 -11.56 6.73 -3.70
N TYR A 113 -12.68 6.16 -3.28
CA TYR A 113 -13.28 5.01 -3.94
C TYR A 113 -14.71 5.25 -4.41
N GLU A 114 -15.10 4.47 -5.41
CA GLU A 114 -16.46 4.33 -5.92
C GLU A 114 -16.89 2.86 -5.84
N LEU A 115 -18.18 2.63 -5.70
CA LEU A 115 -18.81 1.31 -5.77
C LEU A 115 -19.84 1.31 -6.90
N SER A 116 -19.80 0.26 -7.73
CA SER A 116 -20.66 0.07 -8.89
C SER A 116 -21.41 -1.25 -8.83
#